data_AF-A0A0C9Y043-F1
#
_entry.id   AF-A0A0C9Y043-F1
#
_cell.length_a   1.000
_cell.length_b   1.000
_cell.length_c   1.000
_cell.angle_alpha   90.00
_cell.angle_beta   90.00
_cell.angle_gamma   90.00
#
_symmetry.space_group_name_H-M   'P 1'
#
loop_
_entity.id
_entity.type
_entity.pdbx_description
1 polymer ?
#
loop_
_entity_poly.entity_id
_entity_poly.type
_entity_poly.pdbx_seq_one_letter_code
_entity_poly.pdbx_strand_id
1 'polypeptide(L)'
;MQHIQNIIKETTIPSWLRSVPKNFGEVKAGTLKADEWHTLATIYLQLALVSLWGEVSAIRIACSHSMTQSHIMAYRTCITTWLSTLLNTLPAAKPRPNCHMACHISNYPKLFGPVHSWWCFPFEHLIGHLQHLPINHKFGELEQTVLDSFIQGSKLWHWLGWPDSPAAIKECKLLFDKYISNSKVSISKFVPKRAPKQAVPTELQLLTSQKDLVLHACTNFGGTVFS
;
A
#
# COMPACT_ATOMS: atom_id res chain seq x y z
N MET A 1 11.60 35.84 -4.13
CA MET A 1 10.19 36.28 -4.29
C MET A 1 9.56 35.82 -5.59
N GLN A 2 10.18 36.03 -6.76
CA GLN A 2 9.62 35.61 -8.06
C GLN A 2 9.24 34.12 -8.14
N HIS A 3 10.05 33.22 -7.55
CA HIS A 3 9.75 31.78 -7.48
C HIS A 3 8.43 31.48 -6.77
N ILE A 4 8.21 32.09 -5.60
CA ILE A 4 6.98 31.93 -4.82
C ILE A 4 5.78 32.47 -5.61
N GLN A 5 5.93 33.62 -6.28
CA GLN A 5 4.87 34.18 -7.14
C GLN A 5 4.51 33.26 -8.31
N ASN A 6 5.50 32.60 -8.93
CA ASN A 6 5.25 31.64 -10.00
C ASN A 6 4.50 30.41 -9.49
N ILE A 7 4.90 29.86 -8.33
CA ILE A 7 4.18 28.75 -7.68
C ILE A 7 2.74 29.13 -7.36
N ILE A 8 2.49 30.35 -6.85
CA ILE A 8 1.13 30.83 -6.58
C ILE A 8 0.30 30.92 -7.88
N LYS A 9 0.91 31.30 -9.00
CA LYS A 9 0.23 31.42 -10.30
C LYS A 9 -0.12 30.06 -10.92
N GLU A 10 0.76 29.08 -10.76
CA GLU A 10 0.64 27.74 -11.37
C GLU A 10 -0.17 26.76 -10.53
N THR A 11 -0.25 26.96 -9.20
CA THR A 11 -0.94 26.04 -8.30
C THR A 11 -2.45 26.27 -8.31
N THR A 12 -3.21 25.23 -8.68
CA THR A 12 -4.66 25.20 -8.52
C THR A 12 -5.02 24.71 -7.11
N ILE A 13 -5.82 25.49 -6.39
CA ILE A 13 -6.30 25.13 -5.05
C ILE A 13 -7.82 24.89 -5.05
N PRO A 14 -8.35 24.06 -4.13
CA PRO A 14 -9.79 23.89 -3.96
C PRO A 14 -10.49 25.20 -3.61
N SER A 15 -11.74 25.36 -4.02
CA SER A 15 -12.53 26.61 -3.86
C SER A 15 -12.79 27.01 -2.40
N TRP A 16 -12.73 26.06 -1.46
CA TRP A 16 -12.94 26.32 -0.03
C TRP A 16 -11.72 26.94 0.65
N LEU A 17 -10.56 26.93 -0.01
CA LEU A 17 -9.31 27.48 0.51
C LEU A 17 -9.10 28.88 -0.06
N ARG A 18 -8.85 29.87 0.79
CA ARG A 18 -8.54 31.24 0.32
C ARG A 18 -7.17 31.28 -0.33
N SER A 19 -7.13 31.72 -1.59
CA SER A 19 -5.89 31.89 -2.36
C SER A 19 -5.17 33.18 -1.97
N VAL A 20 -3.85 33.16 -2.13
CA VAL A 20 -2.97 34.32 -1.92
C VAL A 20 -2.89 35.12 -3.22
N PRO A 21 -2.82 36.47 -3.18
CA PRO A 21 -2.64 37.29 -4.38
C PRO A 21 -1.46 36.84 -5.25
N LYS A 22 -1.68 36.73 -6.57
CA LYS A 22 -0.65 36.28 -7.54
C LYS A 22 0.58 37.20 -7.63
N ASN A 23 0.44 38.43 -7.20
CA ASN A 23 1.49 39.45 -7.12
C ASN A 23 2.05 39.61 -5.70
N PHE A 24 1.91 38.58 -4.84
CA PHE A 24 2.39 38.57 -3.46
C PHE A 24 3.80 39.18 -3.32
N GLY A 25 3.94 40.14 -2.41
CA GLY A 25 5.18 40.88 -2.14
C GLY A 25 5.45 42.08 -3.03
N GLU A 26 4.57 42.41 -3.98
CA GLU A 26 4.56 43.71 -4.65
C GLU A 26 3.79 44.75 -3.82
N VAL A 27 4.18 46.03 -3.93
CA VAL A 27 3.49 47.15 -3.24
C VAL A 27 2.00 47.22 -3.60
N LYS A 28 1.63 46.78 -4.82
CA LYS A 28 0.24 46.72 -5.30
C LYS A 28 -0.60 45.59 -4.72
N ALA A 29 0.00 44.59 -4.07
CA ALA A 29 -0.72 43.42 -3.54
C ALA A 29 -1.44 43.71 -2.21
N GLY A 30 -1.07 44.80 -1.53
CA GLY A 30 -1.60 45.11 -0.20
C GLY A 30 -1.07 44.17 0.89
N THR A 31 -1.68 44.25 2.07
CA THR A 31 -1.31 43.41 3.23
C THR A 31 -2.16 42.14 3.24
N LEU A 32 -1.51 40.99 3.45
CA LEU A 32 -2.21 39.71 3.57
C LEU A 32 -3.03 39.63 4.86
N LYS A 33 -4.21 39.01 4.75
CA LYS A 33 -5.05 38.65 5.90
C LYS A 33 -4.51 37.40 6.59
N ALA A 34 -4.94 37.16 7.83
CA ALA A 34 -4.44 36.06 8.65
C ALA A 34 -4.63 34.67 8.01
N ASP A 35 -5.74 34.46 7.31
CA ASP A 35 -6.03 33.21 6.60
C ASP A 35 -5.20 33.05 5.31
N GLU A 36 -4.91 34.15 4.62
CA GLU A 36 -3.98 34.16 3.47
C GLU A 36 -2.54 33.88 3.90
N TRP A 37 -2.11 34.41 5.05
CA TRP A 37 -0.82 34.07 5.66
C TRP A 37 -0.73 32.58 5.99
N HIS A 38 -1.80 32.00 6.53
CA HIS A 38 -1.84 30.57 6.83
C HIS A 38 -1.69 29.74 5.54
N THR A 39 -2.50 30.03 4.50
CA THR A 39 -2.38 29.35 3.19
C THR A 39 -0.99 29.52 2.56
N LEU A 40 -0.41 30.73 2.66
CA LEU A 40 0.95 30.99 2.18
C LEU A 40 1.97 30.10 2.88
N ALA A 41 1.95 30.04 4.21
CA ALA A 41 2.93 29.30 4.99
C ALA A 41 2.78 27.78 4.85
N THR A 42 1.54 27.27 4.85
CA THR A 42 1.30 25.82 4.86
C THR A 42 1.30 25.18 3.49
N ILE A 43 1.00 25.93 2.42
CA ILE A 43 0.87 25.34 1.07
C ILE A 43 1.90 25.94 0.13
N TYR A 44 1.82 27.24 -0.14
CA TYR A 44 2.65 27.84 -1.17
C TYR A 44 4.14 27.85 -0.80
N LEU A 45 4.48 28.10 0.46
CA LEU A 45 5.87 28.05 0.92
C LEU A 45 6.39 26.61 0.93
N GLN A 46 5.58 25.63 1.31
CA GLN A 46 5.95 24.22 1.23
C GLN A 46 6.16 23.76 -0.22
N LEU A 47 5.27 24.14 -1.15
CA LEU A 47 5.40 23.87 -2.58
C LEU A 47 6.59 24.62 -3.20
N ALA A 48 6.85 25.86 -2.76
CA ALA A 48 8.01 26.61 -3.18
C ALA A 48 9.31 25.96 -2.68
N LEU A 49 9.35 25.49 -1.44
CA LEU A 49 10.47 24.71 -0.89
C LEU A 49 10.66 23.40 -1.66
N VAL A 50 9.59 22.64 -1.87
CA VAL A 50 9.58 21.39 -2.63
C VAL A 50 10.02 21.58 -4.08
N SER A 51 9.60 22.66 -4.75
CA SER A 51 10.03 22.93 -6.13
C SER A 51 11.46 23.44 -6.23
N LEU A 52 11.96 24.10 -5.18
CA LEU A 52 13.37 24.48 -5.07
C LEU A 52 14.25 23.25 -4.77
N TRP A 53 13.70 22.27 -4.06
CA TRP A 53 14.36 21.08 -3.57
C TRP A 53 14.03 19.93 -4.51
N GLY A 54 14.86 19.70 -5.53
CA GLY A 54 14.64 18.69 -6.60
C GLY A 54 14.37 17.23 -6.18
N GLU A 55 14.23 16.96 -4.89
CA GLU A 55 13.82 15.73 -4.22
C GLU A 55 12.50 15.16 -4.77
N VAL A 56 11.46 15.97 -5.00
CA VAL A 56 10.16 15.44 -5.49
C VAL A 56 10.25 14.96 -6.94
N SER A 57 11.04 15.64 -7.76
CA SER A 57 11.36 15.16 -9.11
C SER A 57 12.16 13.86 -9.04
N ALA A 58 13.12 13.75 -8.12
CA ALA A 58 13.90 12.53 -7.92
C ALA A 58 13.02 11.35 -7.51
N ILE A 59 12.13 11.51 -6.53
CA ILE A 59 11.22 10.45 -6.06
C ILE A 59 10.33 9.98 -7.21
N ARG A 60 9.73 10.90 -7.97
CA ARG A 60 8.88 10.55 -9.12
C ARG A 60 9.63 9.76 -10.19
N ILE A 61 10.89 10.12 -10.45
CA ILE A 61 11.75 9.41 -11.41
C ILE A 61 12.13 8.02 -10.86
N ALA A 62 12.50 7.93 -9.59
CA ALA A 62 12.90 6.68 -8.94
C ALA A 62 11.74 5.67 -8.88
N CYS A 63 10.53 6.14 -8.61
CA CYS A 63 9.31 5.32 -8.54
C CYS A 63 8.65 5.06 -9.90
N SER A 64 9.27 5.47 -11.02
CA SER A 64 8.77 5.14 -12.36
C SER A 64 8.78 3.63 -12.60
N HIS A 65 7.75 3.12 -13.26
CA HIS A 65 7.64 1.71 -13.68
C HIS A 65 8.64 1.32 -14.78
N SER A 66 9.26 2.31 -15.43
CA SER A 66 10.31 2.12 -16.41
C SER A 66 11.55 2.91 -16.03
N MET A 67 12.70 2.24 -16.06
CA MET A 67 13.99 2.83 -15.73
C MET A 67 14.90 2.83 -16.96
N THR A 68 15.18 4.02 -17.46
CA THR A 68 16.11 4.24 -18.58
C THR A 68 17.39 4.90 -18.07
N GLN A 69 18.45 4.86 -18.89
CA GLN A 69 19.68 5.57 -18.58
C GLN A 69 19.44 7.09 -18.39
N SER A 70 18.51 7.68 -19.15
CA SER A 70 18.14 9.09 -18.98
C SER A 70 17.43 9.36 -17.65
N HIS A 71 16.55 8.47 -17.19
CA HIS A 71 15.94 8.57 -15.85
C HIS A 71 16.99 8.46 -14.75
N ILE A 72 17.94 7.54 -14.85
CA ILE A 72 19.02 7.39 -13.86
C ILE A 72 19.87 8.66 -13.75
N MET A 73 20.23 9.25 -14.90
CA MET A 73 20.98 10.50 -14.93
C MET A 73 20.16 11.66 -14.36
N ALA A 74 18.89 11.78 -14.73
CA ALA A 74 17.99 12.82 -14.21
C ALA A 74 17.82 12.69 -12.69
N TYR A 75 17.60 11.49 -12.18
CA TYR A 75 17.54 11.21 -10.74
C TYR A 75 18.82 11.66 -10.03
N ARG A 76 19.99 11.26 -10.55
CA ARG A 76 21.29 11.63 -9.97
C ARG A 76 21.44 13.15 -9.91
N THR A 77 21.16 13.85 -11.00
CA THR A 77 21.21 15.32 -11.07
C THR A 77 20.26 15.97 -10.06
N CYS A 78 19.03 15.47 -9.95
CA CYS A 78 18.06 15.97 -8.98
C CYS A 78 18.55 15.81 -7.53
N ILE A 79 19.05 14.63 -7.16
CA ILE A 79 19.56 14.37 -5.80
C ILE A 79 20.81 15.19 -5.49
N THR A 80 21.78 15.27 -6.41
CA THR A 80 23.01 16.06 -6.15
C THR A 80 22.73 17.55 -6.06
N THR A 81 21.80 18.06 -6.88
CA THR A 81 21.36 19.45 -6.84
C THR A 81 20.63 19.74 -5.53
N TRP A 82 19.73 18.85 -5.12
CA TRP A 82 19.03 18.94 -3.84
C TRP A 82 19.99 18.97 -2.66
N LEU A 83 20.93 18.01 -2.57
CA LEU A 83 21.90 17.95 -1.47
C LEU A 83 22.81 19.18 -1.42
N SER A 84 23.27 19.65 -2.59
CA SER A 84 24.10 20.87 -2.65
C SER A 84 23.32 22.09 -2.20
N THR A 85 22.06 22.21 -2.65
CA THR A 85 21.17 23.30 -2.26
C THR A 85 20.84 23.25 -0.77
N LEU A 86 20.58 22.07 -0.22
CA LEU A 86 20.29 21.86 1.19
C LEU A 86 21.46 22.31 2.08
N LEU A 87 22.69 21.92 1.74
CA LEU A 87 23.88 22.32 2.51
C LEU A 87 24.20 23.81 2.38
N ASN A 88 23.95 24.40 1.21
CA ASN A 88 24.13 25.85 1.02
C ASN A 88 23.05 26.68 1.74
N THR A 89 21.81 26.22 1.75
CA THR A 89 20.68 26.94 2.37
C THR A 89 20.61 26.72 3.88
N LEU A 90 21.05 25.58 4.38
CA LEU A 90 21.10 25.23 5.80
C LEU A 90 22.50 24.73 6.19
N PRO A 91 23.50 25.62 6.34
CA PRO A 91 24.88 25.23 6.66
C PRO A 91 25.02 24.50 8.00
N ALA A 92 24.09 24.73 8.93
CA ALA A 92 24.05 24.07 10.23
C ALA A 92 23.48 22.64 10.17
N ALA A 93 22.82 22.25 9.08
CA ALA A 93 22.26 20.91 8.93
C ALA A 93 23.39 19.90 8.67
N LYS A 94 23.47 18.87 9.52
CA LYS A 94 24.45 17.78 9.34
C LYS A 94 23.90 16.77 8.32
N PRO A 95 24.69 16.34 7.31
CA PRO A 95 24.29 15.27 6.40
C PRO A 95 23.92 14.02 7.18
N ARG A 96 22.74 13.45 6.89
CA ARG A 96 22.31 12.17 7.46
C ARG A 96 22.80 11.02 6.57
N PRO A 97 22.98 9.80 7.10
CA PRO A 97 23.27 8.62 6.29
C PRO A 97 22.29 8.43 5.13
N ASN A 98 21.00 8.74 5.33
CA ASN A 98 19.98 8.67 4.28
C ASN A 98 20.30 9.57 3.07
N CYS A 99 20.92 10.74 3.29
CA CYS A 99 21.38 11.62 2.21
C CYS A 99 22.46 10.93 1.35
N HIS A 100 23.39 10.23 1.98
CA HIS A 100 24.41 9.44 1.29
C HIS A 100 23.79 8.25 0.55
N MET A 101 22.85 7.53 1.19
CA MET A 101 22.15 6.41 0.57
C MET A 101 21.34 6.85 -0.66
N ALA A 102 20.71 8.02 -0.63
CA ALA A 102 19.96 8.57 -1.76
C ALA A 102 20.84 8.77 -3.00
N CYS A 103 22.13 9.10 -2.84
CA CYS A 103 23.08 9.18 -3.96
C CYS A 103 23.32 7.81 -4.60
N HIS A 104 23.42 6.76 -3.78
CA HIS A 104 23.65 5.39 -4.25
C HIS A 104 22.42 4.77 -4.90
N ILE A 105 21.20 5.29 -4.65
CA ILE A 105 19.99 4.86 -5.36
C ILE A 105 20.16 4.96 -6.88
N SER A 106 21.00 5.85 -7.42
CA SER A 106 21.26 5.90 -8.87
C SER A 106 22.04 4.70 -9.44
N ASN A 107 22.73 3.93 -8.59
CA ASN A 107 23.55 2.79 -9.01
C ASN A 107 22.72 1.50 -9.13
N TYR A 108 21.77 1.30 -8.21
CA TYR A 108 20.98 0.07 -8.11
C TYR A 108 20.05 -0.20 -9.30
N PRO A 109 19.42 0.80 -9.95
CA PRO A 109 18.53 0.52 -11.06
C PRO A 109 19.21 -0.04 -12.30
N LYS A 110 20.54 0.12 -12.42
CA LYS A 110 21.34 -0.54 -13.47
C LYS A 110 21.47 -2.05 -13.24
N LEU A 111 21.38 -2.49 -11.98
CA LEU A 111 21.60 -3.88 -11.57
C LEU A 111 20.28 -4.62 -11.35
N PHE A 112 19.31 -3.96 -10.70
CA PHE A 112 18.08 -4.57 -10.19
C PHE A 112 16.81 -4.07 -10.91
N GLY A 113 16.95 -3.14 -11.86
CA GLY A 113 15.82 -2.53 -12.55
C GLY A 113 15.07 -1.50 -11.71
N PRO A 114 13.81 -1.19 -12.06
CA PRO A 114 13.01 -0.18 -11.35
C PRO A 114 12.93 -0.41 -9.84
N VAL A 115 12.88 0.68 -9.06
CA VAL A 115 12.93 0.63 -7.58
C VAL A 115 11.83 -0.23 -6.98
N HIS A 116 10.64 -0.26 -7.60
CA HIS A 116 9.52 -1.07 -7.13
C HIS A 116 9.82 -2.58 -7.08
N SER A 117 10.80 -3.07 -7.86
CA SER A 117 11.14 -4.48 -7.92
C SER A 117 11.95 -4.95 -6.72
N TRP A 118 12.57 -4.02 -5.98
CA TRP A 118 13.50 -4.34 -4.89
C TRP A 118 13.31 -3.46 -3.64
N TRP A 119 12.26 -2.63 -3.60
CA TRP A 119 11.93 -1.86 -2.40
C TRP A 119 11.41 -2.74 -1.24
N CYS A 120 11.51 -2.25 -0.01
CA CYS A 120 11.22 -3.03 1.19
C CYS A 120 9.73 -3.17 1.51
N PHE A 121 8.85 -2.28 1.01
CA PHE A 121 7.43 -2.25 1.40
C PHE A 121 6.66 -3.58 1.23
N PRO A 122 6.81 -4.35 0.13
CA PRO A 122 6.14 -5.64 -0.01
C PRO A 122 6.62 -6.65 1.02
N PHE A 123 7.91 -6.60 1.37
CA PHE A 123 8.49 -7.45 2.40
C PHE A 123 8.03 -7.05 3.79
N GLU A 124 7.95 -5.75 4.09
CA GLU A 124 7.38 -5.25 5.35
C GLU A 124 5.93 -5.69 5.52
N HIS A 125 5.14 -5.60 4.46
CA HIS A 125 3.76 -6.08 4.46
C HIS A 125 3.68 -7.59 4.68
N LEU A 126 4.54 -8.37 4.02
CA LEU A 126 4.64 -9.81 4.23
C LEU A 126 5.07 -10.16 5.65
N ILE A 127 6.08 -9.48 6.21
CA ILE A 127 6.52 -9.66 7.60
C ILE A 127 5.36 -9.39 8.54
N GLY A 128 4.60 -8.32 8.31
CA GLY A 128 3.37 -8.02 9.04
C GLY A 128 2.39 -9.19 8.99
N HIS A 129 2.10 -9.75 7.82
CA HIS A 129 1.24 -10.93 7.71
C HIS A 129 1.78 -12.13 8.50
N LEU A 130 3.07 -12.45 8.37
CA LEU A 130 3.69 -13.58 9.05
C LEU A 130 3.65 -13.42 10.57
N GLN A 131 3.80 -12.20 11.10
CA GLN A 131 3.72 -11.91 12.53
C GLN A 131 2.32 -12.12 13.12
N HIS A 132 1.26 -12.04 12.31
CA HIS A 132 -0.12 -12.23 12.77
C HIS A 132 -0.62 -13.68 12.59
N LEU A 133 0.18 -14.56 11.98
CA LEU A 133 -0.19 -15.97 11.86
C LEU A 133 -0.21 -16.62 13.25
N PRO A 134 -1.18 -17.51 13.53
CA PRO A 134 -1.18 -18.29 14.76
C PRO A 134 0.04 -19.23 14.74
N ILE A 135 0.96 -19.02 15.70
CA ILE A 135 2.20 -19.78 15.79
C ILE A 135 2.19 -20.71 17.01
N ASN A 136 2.86 -21.87 16.88
CA ASN A 136 2.97 -22.87 17.95
C ASN A 136 4.04 -22.54 19.01
N HIS A 137 4.75 -21.40 18.88
CA HIS A 137 5.80 -20.89 19.78
C HIS A 137 6.94 -21.88 20.12
N LYS A 138 7.12 -22.94 19.33
CA LYS A 138 8.14 -23.97 19.53
C LYS A 138 9.26 -23.79 18.50
N PHE A 139 10.42 -23.33 18.93
CA PHE A 139 11.59 -23.22 18.06
C PHE A 139 11.94 -24.57 17.41
N GLY A 140 12.20 -24.57 16.11
CA GLY A 140 12.42 -25.79 15.30
C GLY A 140 11.16 -26.34 14.63
N GLU A 141 9.97 -26.09 15.20
CA GLU A 141 8.66 -26.38 14.59
C GLU A 141 7.95 -25.12 14.09
N LEU A 142 8.38 -23.95 14.59
CA LEU A 142 7.80 -22.64 14.30
C LEU A 142 7.90 -22.30 12.82
N GLU A 143 9.08 -22.48 12.24
CA GLU A 143 9.39 -22.16 10.86
C GLU A 143 8.50 -22.98 9.92
N GLN A 144 8.31 -24.27 10.22
CA GLN A 144 7.41 -25.14 9.48
C GLN A 144 5.95 -24.71 9.63
N THR A 145 5.50 -24.40 10.84
CA THR A 145 4.11 -23.98 11.11
C THR A 145 3.77 -22.67 10.39
N VAL A 146 4.68 -21.70 10.41
CA VAL A 146 4.54 -20.42 9.69
C VAL A 146 4.49 -20.66 8.19
N LEU A 147 5.37 -21.51 7.65
CA LEU A 147 5.41 -21.85 6.23
C LEU A 147 4.12 -22.55 5.78
N ASP A 148 3.66 -23.56 6.53
CA ASP A 148 2.45 -24.30 6.23
C ASP A 148 1.22 -23.39 6.27
N SER A 149 1.11 -22.51 7.27
CA SER A 149 0.03 -21.54 7.38
C SER A 149 0.04 -20.54 6.21
N PHE A 150 1.23 -20.05 5.82
CA PHE A 150 1.39 -19.16 4.66
C PHE A 150 0.99 -19.84 3.34
N ILE A 151 1.41 -21.09 3.14
CA ILE A 151 1.07 -21.88 1.94
C ILE A 151 -0.43 -22.16 1.90
N GLN A 152 -1.04 -22.56 3.01
CA GLN A 152 -2.49 -22.79 3.10
C GLN A 152 -3.28 -21.53 2.78
N GLY A 153 -2.89 -20.38 3.35
CA GLY A 153 -3.49 -19.08 3.03
C GLY A 153 -3.36 -18.74 1.55
N SER A 154 -2.18 -18.91 0.97
CA SER A 154 -1.92 -18.64 -0.45
C SER A 154 -2.72 -19.55 -1.39
N LYS A 155 -2.83 -20.84 -1.06
CA LYS A 155 -3.70 -21.78 -1.78
C LYS A 155 -5.15 -21.34 -1.73
N LEU A 156 -5.65 -20.96 -0.54
CA LEU A 156 -7.02 -20.45 -0.40
C LEU A 156 -7.24 -19.22 -1.28
N TRP A 157 -6.34 -18.24 -1.25
CA TRP A 157 -6.41 -17.05 -2.11
C TRP A 157 -6.40 -17.41 -3.61
N HIS A 158 -5.59 -18.39 -4.02
CA HIS A 158 -5.59 -18.89 -5.39
C HIS A 158 -6.95 -19.50 -5.77
N TRP A 159 -7.50 -20.38 -4.93
CA TRP A 159 -8.83 -20.97 -5.13
C TRP A 159 -9.94 -19.92 -5.21
N LEU A 160 -9.89 -18.91 -4.35
CA LEU A 160 -10.84 -17.79 -4.36
C LEU A 160 -10.68 -16.91 -5.62
N GLY A 161 -9.47 -16.82 -6.19
CA GLY A 161 -9.17 -16.07 -7.41
C GLY A 161 -9.46 -16.83 -8.71
N TRP A 162 -9.64 -18.16 -8.64
CA TRP A 162 -9.71 -19.01 -9.83
C TRP A 162 -11.09 -18.91 -10.53
N PRO A 163 -11.17 -18.54 -11.83
CA PRO A 163 -12.43 -18.43 -12.57
C PRO A 163 -13.32 -19.68 -12.53
N ASP A 164 -12.73 -20.87 -12.57
CA ASP A 164 -13.44 -22.15 -12.62
C ASP A 164 -13.61 -22.81 -11.23
N SER A 165 -13.50 -22.01 -10.17
CA SER A 165 -13.71 -22.51 -8.81
C SER A 165 -15.15 -23.03 -8.59
N PRO A 166 -15.32 -24.10 -7.75
CA PRO A 166 -16.63 -24.62 -7.36
C PRO A 166 -17.54 -23.52 -6.80
N ALA A 167 -18.87 -23.67 -7.01
CA ALA A 167 -19.86 -22.67 -6.59
C ALA A 167 -19.75 -22.28 -5.11
N ALA A 168 -19.50 -23.23 -4.22
CA ALA A 168 -19.30 -22.98 -2.79
C ALA A 168 -18.12 -22.04 -2.50
N ILE A 169 -17.00 -22.16 -3.24
CA ILE A 169 -15.82 -21.29 -3.07
C ILE A 169 -16.13 -19.87 -3.57
N LYS A 170 -16.93 -19.74 -4.65
CA LYS A 170 -17.39 -18.44 -5.16
C LYS A 170 -18.30 -17.71 -4.16
N GLU A 171 -19.16 -18.44 -3.45
CA GLU A 171 -19.97 -17.88 -2.36
C GLU A 171 -19.11 -17.41 -1.19
N CYS A 172 -18.13 -18.22 -0.77
CA CYS A 172 -17.17 -17.84 0.26
C CYS A 172 -16.38 -16.58 -0.14
N LYS A 173 -15.95 -16.47 -1.41
CA LYS A 173 -15.24 -15.29 -1.92
C LYS A 173 -16.02 -14.00 -1.68
N LEU A 174 -17.34 -14.00 -1.90
CA LEU A 174 -18.17 -12.83 -1.66
C LEU A 174 -18.20 -12.41 -0.18
N LEU A 175 -18.20 -13.37 0.74
CA LEU A 175 -18.14 -13.10 2.18
C LEU A 175 -16.78 -12.54 2.58
N PHE A 176 -15.69 -13.13 2.07
CA PHE A 176 -14.33 -12.65 2.29
C PHE A 176 -14.13 -11.24 1.72
N ASP A 177 -14.53 -11.01 0.48
CA ASP A 177 -14.42 -9.70 -0.18
C ASP A 177 -15.20 -8.64 0.60
N LYS A 178 -16.40 -8.95 1.10
CA LYS A 178 -17.19 -8.05 1.94
C LYS A 178 -16.48 -7.68 3.25
N TYR A 179 -15.88 -8.67 3.92
CA TYR A 179 -15.18 -8.46 5.18
C TYR A 179 -13.88 -7.67 4.99
N ILE A 180 -13.12 -7.98 3.93
CA ILE A 180 -11.80 -7.40 3.67
C ILE A 180 -11.91 -5.99 3.08
N SER A 181 -12.85 -5.75 2.17
CA SER A 181 -13.02 -4.42 1.54
C SER A 181 -13.87 -3.46 2.39
N ASN A 182 -14.42 -3.92 3.51
CA ASN A 182 -15.36 -3.17 4.35
C ASN A 182 -16.52 -2.55 3.54
N SER A 183 -16.85 -3.15 2.39
CA SER A 183 -17.84 -2.64 1.46
C SER A 183 -19.24 -3.11 1.86
N LYS A 184 -20.20 -2.18 1.89
CA LYS A 184 -21.62 -2.46 2.20
C LYS A 184 -22.32 -3.21 1.06
N VAL A 185 -21.77 -4.32 0.57
CA VAL A 185 -22.43 -5.15 -0.44
C VAL A 185 -23.47 -6.04 0.24
N SER A 186 -24.73 -5.82 -0.13
CA SER A 186 -25.87 -6.60 0.36
C SER A 186 -25.88 -7.99 -0.24
N ILE A 187 -25.96 -9.02 0.63
CA ILE A 187 -26.03 -10.45 0.29
C ILE A 187 -27.38 -10.82 -0.38
N SER A 188 -28.29 -9.85 -0.55
CA SER A 188 -29.66 -10.10 -1.04
C SER A 188 -29.79 -10.39 -2.55
N LYS A 189 -28.73 -10.27 -3.35
CA LYS A 189 -28.83 -10.45 -4.82
C LYS A 189 -28.63 -11.88 -5.33
N PHE A 190 -28.27 -12.84 -4.46
CA PHE A 190 -27.90 -14.20 -4.89
C PHE A 190 -28.55 -15.31 -4.06
N VAL A 191 -29.76 -15.11 -3.53
CA VAL A 191 -30.61 -16.27 -3.25
C VAL A 191 -30.92 -16.89 -4.62
N PRO A 192 -30.44 -18.10 -4.94
CA PRO A 192 -30.80 -18.72 -6.20
C PRO A 192 -32.31 -18.86 -6.20
N LYS A 193 -32.99 -18.39 -7.26
CA LYS A 193 -34.37 -18.82 -7.51
C LYS A 193 -34.34 -20.34 -7.50
N ARG A 194 -34.98 -20.93 -6.49
CA ARG A 194 -35.04 -22.36 -6.17
C ARG A 194 -34.84 -23.20 -7.43
N ALA A 195 -33.66 -23.82 -7.57
CA ALA A 195 -33.43 -24.80 -8.61
C ALA A 195 -34.48 -25.92 -8.47
N PRO A 196 -34.97 -26.51 -9.57
CA PRO A 196 -35.81 -27.71 -9.48
C PRO A 196 -35.04 -28.74 -8.67
N LYS A 197 -35.73 -29.45 -7.76
CA LYS A 197 -35.15 -30.43 -6.84
C LYS A 197 -34.33 -31.46 -7.61
N GLN A 198 -33.04 -31.21 -7.78
CA GLN A 198 -32.12 -32.21 -8.26
C GLN A 198 -31.76 -33.06 -7.05
N ALA A 199 -32.00 -34.35 -7.16
CA ALA A 199 -31.68 -35.30 -6.10
C ALA A 199 -30.22 -35.13 -5.72
N VAL A 200 -29.98 -34.96 -4.40
CA VAL A 200 -28.65 -34.98 -3.81
C VAL A 200 -27.89 -36.18 -4.39
N PRO A 201 -26.68 -35.98 -4.96
CA PRO A 201 -25.85 -37.08 -5.46
C PRO A 201 -25.78 -38.17 -4.39
N THR A 202 -25.91 -39.44 -4.78
CA THR A 202 -26.09 -40.57 -3.85
C THR A 202 -25.01 -40.63 -2.76
N GLU A 203 -23.80 -40.16 -3.07
CA GLU A 203 -22.68 -40.07 -2.12
C GLU A 203 -22.90 -39.08 -0.96
N LEU A 204 -23.67 -38.01 -1.17
CA LEU A 204 -23.97 -36.97 -0.17
C LEU A 204 -25.27 -37.25 0.63
N GLN A 205 -26.10 -38.20 0.20
CA GLN A 205 -27.30 -38.63 0.95
C GLN A 205 -26.95 -39.42 2.22
N LEU A 206 -25.81 -40.11 2.21
CA LEU A 206 -25.31 -40.85 3.37
C LEU A 206 -24.91 -39.91 4.52
N LEU A 207 -24.36 -38.73 4.18
CA LEU A 207 -23.93 -37.72 5.15
C LEU A 207 -25.09 -36.94 5.79
N THR A 208 -26.27 -36.92 5.15
CA THR A 208 -27.43 -36.13 5.60
C THR A 208 -28.47 -36.96 6.35
N SER A 209 -28.32 -38.29 6.39
CA SER A 209 -29.24 -39.19 7.11
C SER A 209 -28.95 -39.31 8.62
N GLN A 210 -27.84 -38.76 9.11
CA GLN A 210 -27.62 -38.60 10.55
C GLN A 210 -28.20 -37.26 11.02
N LYS A 211 -29.37 -37.33 11.65
CA LYS A 211 -29.98 -36.19 12.35
C LYS A 211 -29.17 -35.85 13.61
N ASP A 212 -29.05 -34.55 13.85
CA ASP A 212 -28.46 -33.85 14.99
C ASP A 212 -26.94 -34.00 15.16
N LEU A 213 -26.20 -33.30 14.29
CA LEU A 213 -24.76 -33.11 14.46
C LEU A 213 -24.49 -31.84 15.28
N VAL A 214 -24.46 -31.99 16.61
CA VAL A 214 -23.76 -31.04 17.48
C VAL A 214 -22.27 -31.25 17.22
N LEU A 215 -21.60 -30.25 16.62
CA LEU A 215 -20.17 -30.30 16.33
C LEU A 215 -19.38 -30.21 17.65
N HIS A 216 -18.98 -31.36 18.20
CA HIS A 216 -17.87 -31.43 19.14
C HIS A 216 -16.62 -31.84 18.36
N ALA A 217 -15.64 -30.95 18.27
CA ALA A 217 -14.34 -31.27 17.68
C ALA A 217 -13.58 -32.20 18.63
N CYS A 218 -13.38 -33.44 18.20
CA CYS A 218 -12.69 -34.47 18.97
C CYS A 218 -11.59 -35.04 18.07
N THR A 219 -10.32 -34.88 18.43
CA THR A 219 -9.18 -35.39 17.66
C THR A 219 -8.50 -36.53 18.40
N ASN A 220 -8.34 -37.68 17.73
CA ASN A 220 -7.67 -38.86 18.29
C ASN A 220 -6.22 -38.92 17.79
N PHE A 221 -5.27 -38.94 18.73
CA PHE A 221 -3.85 -39.15 18.43
C PHE A 221 -3.34 -40.32 19.28
N GLY A 222 -2.86 -41.38 18.62
CA GLY A 222 -2.25 -42.52 19.30
C GLY A 222 -3.18 -43.34 20.20
N GLY A 223 -4.49 -43.36 19.94
CA GLY A 223 -5.45 -44.19 20.69
C GLY A 223 -6.04 -43.55 21.94
N THR A 224 -5.75 -42.27 22.21
CA THR A 224 -6.39 -41.51 23.29
C THR A 224 -7.26 -40.40 22.69
N VAL A 225 -8.51 -40.32 23.16
CA VAL A 225 -9.52 -39.37 22.67
C VAL A 225 -9.59 -38.19 23.63
N PHE A 226 -9.40 -36.98 23.10
CA PHE A 226 -9.55 -35.72 23.86
C PHE A 226 -10.84 -35.02 23.40
N SER A 227 -11.80 -34.93 24.32
CA SER A 227 -13.10 -34.25 24.17
C SER A 227 -13.07 -32.83 24.71
#